data_AF-A0A7D9M1S2-F1
#
_entry.id   AF-A0A7D9M1S2-F1
#
_cell.length_a   1.000
_cell.length_b   1.000
_cell.length_c   1.000
_cell.angle_alpha   90.00
_cell.angle_beta   90.00
_cell.angle_gamma   90.00
#
_symmetry.space_group_name_H-M   'P 1'
#
loop_
_entity.id
_entity.type
_entity.pdbx_description
1 polymer ?
#
loop_
_entity_poly.entity_id
_entity_poly.type
_entity_poly.pdbx_seq_one_letter_code
_entity_poly.pdbx_strand_id
1 'polypeptide(L)' 'MEYRLCQRFMSDKDFYEGIRAVLIDKDNQPKWNPGTLQDVTTDKVDSYFASLGENELEF' A
#
# COMPACT_ATOMS: atom_id res chain seq x y z
N MET A 1 -7.43 12.00 -4.41
CA MET A 1 -6.88 11.43 -3.15
C MET A 1 -6.78 9.91 -3.23
N GLU A 2 -7.89 9.19 -3.38
CA GLU A 2 -7.89 7.71 -3.49
C GLU A 2 -7.01 7.17 -4.62
N TYR A 3 -6.99 7.85 -5.78
CA TYR A 3 -6.11 7.48 -6.89
C TYR A 3 -4.63 7.43 -6.50
N ARG A 4 -4.17 8.37 -5.67
CA ARG A 4 -2.78 8.39 -5.16
C ARG A 4 -2.48 7.14 -4.34
N LEU A 5 -3.40 6.79 -3.44
CA LEU A 5 -3.29 5.60 -2.60
C LEU A 5 -3.20 4.35 -3.46
N CYS A 6 -4.08 4.20 -4.46
CA CYS A 6 -4.04 3.06 -5.39
C CYS A 6 -2.69 2.94 -6.10
N GLN A 7 -2.16 4.04 -6.67
CA GLN A 7 -0.85 4.01 -7.35
C GLN A 7 0.29 3.61 -6.40
N ARG A 8 0.24 4.08 -5.15
CA ARG A 8 1.25 3.76 -4.13
C ARG A 8 1.15 2.32 -3.64
N PHE A 9 -0.06 1.80 -3.43
CA PHE A 9 -0.29 0.39 -3.10
C PHE A 9 0.21 -0.55 -4.20
N MET A 10 0.03 -0.20 -5.48
CA MET A 10 0.58 -0.99 -6.58
C MET A 10 2.11 -0.97 -6.63
N SER A 11 2.73 0.06 -6.05
CA SER A 11 4.20 0.19 -6.01
C SER A 11 4.81 -0.49 -4.77
N ASP A 12 4.01 -0.80 -3.76
CA ASP A 12 4.44 -1.45 -2.51
C ASP A 12 4.12 -2.96 -2.52
N LYS A 13 4.78 -3.72 -1.65
CA LYS A 13 4.73 -5.19 -1.65
C LYS A 13 3.49 -5.75 -0.95
N ASP A 14 2.99 -5.04 0.06
CA ASP A 14 1.95 -5.57 0.94
C ASP A 14 0.60 -5.76 0.22
N PHE A 15 0.31 -5.01 -0.84
CA PHE A 15 -0.90 -5.26 -1.64
C PHE A 15 -0.88 -6.67 -2.26
N TYR A 16 0.25 -7.06 -2.85
CA TYR A 16 0.43 -8.38 -3.45
C TYR A 16 0.45 -9.49 -2.40
N GLU A 17 1.05 -9.23 -1.23
CA GLU A 17 1.06 -10.17 -0.11
C GLU A 17 -0.35 -10.44 0.42
N GLY A 18 -1.19 -9.40 0.50
CA GLY A 18 -2.59 -9.56 0.89
C GLY A 18 -3.37 -10.42 -0.10
N ILE A 19 -3.17 -10.21 -1.41
CA ILE A 19 -3.75 -11.05 -2.46
C ILE A 19 -3.26 -12.50 -2.31
N ARG A 20 -1.97 -12.70 -2.12
CA ARG A 20 -1.40 -14.04 -1.92
C ARG A 20 -2.07 -14.76 -0.75
N ALA A 21 -2.09 -14.13 0.43
CA ALA A 21 -2.59 -14.74 1.66
C ALA A 21 -4.11 -15.04 1.62
N VAL A 22 -4.90 -14.20 0.96
CA VAL A 22 -6.37 -14.29 0.96
C VAL A 22 -6.94 -15.02 -0.26
N LEU A 23 -6.40 -14.75 -1.45
CA LEU A 23 -7.02 -15.20 -2.72
C LEU A 23 -6.27 -16.35 -3.38
N ILE A 24 -4.94 -16.42 -3.24
CA ILE A 24 -4.10 -17.43 -3.90
C ILE A 24 -3.89 -18.63 -2.98
N ASP A 25 -3.10 -18.46 -1.91
CA ASP A 25 -2.71 -19.53 -0.99
C ASP A 25 -3.82 -19.81 0.03
N LYS A 26 -4.66 -18.79 0.32
CA LYS A 26 -5.79 -18.86 1.26
C LYS A 26 -5.38 -19.30 2.66
N ASP A 27 -4.15 -18.99 3.06
CA ASP A 27 -3.59 -19.35 4.36
C ASP A 27 -4.02 -18.39 5.48
N ASN A 28 -4.58 -17.21 5.13
CA ASN A 28 -4.93 -16.12 6.04
C ASN A 28 -3.75 -15.70 6.94
N GLN A 29 -2.51 -15.86 6.47
CA GLN A 29 -1.27 -15.56 7.18
C GLN A 29 -0.40 -14.60 6.37
N PRO A 30 -0.84 -13.34 6.21
CA PRO A 30 -0.05 -12.34 5.51
C PRO A 30 1.20 -11.94 6.32
N LYS A 31 2.31 -11.73 5.61
CA LYS A 31 3.60 -11.29 6.15
C LYS A 31 3.83 -9.81 5.82
N TRP A 32 3.13 -8.95 6.56
CA TRP A 32 3.20 -7.49 6.38
C TRP A 32 4.58 -6.91 6.67
N ASN A 33 4.92 -5.82 5.96
CA ASN A 33 6.14 -5.07 6.20
C ASN A 33 5.90 -3.54 6.11
N PRO A 34 5.89 -2.83 7.25
CA PRO A 34 6.27 -3.30 8.59
C PRO A 34 5.25 -4.24 9.24
N GLY A 35 5.74 -5.13 10.11
CA GLY A 35 4.93 -6.17 10.76
C GLY A 35 4.11 -5.70 11.97
N THR A 36 4.36 -4.49 12.46
CA THR A 36 3.62 -3.88 13.58
C THR A 36 3.25 -2.44 13.26
N LEU A 37 2.22 -1.91 13.93
CA LEU A 37 1.80 -0.52 13.75
C LEU A 37 2.84 0.47 14.27
N GLN A 38 3.58 0.13 15.32
CA GLN A 38 4.61 0.98 15.91
C GLN A 38 5.76 1.27 14.94
N ASP A 39 5.99 0.36 14.00
CA ASP A 39 7.03 0.48 12.98
C ASP A 39 6.56 1.28 11.74
N VAL A 40 5.27 1.65 11.67
CA VAL A 40 4.74 2.53 10.61
C VAL A 40 5.07 3.97 10.95
N THR A 41 5.98 4.58 10.20
CA THR A 41 6.36 5.98 10.40
C THR A 41 5.32 6.93 9.79
N THR A 42 5.20 8.13 10.36
CA THR A 42 4.38 9.21 9.79
C THR A 42 4.83 9.53 8.36
N ASP A 43 6.14 9.57 8.10
CA ASP A 43 6.69 9.80 6.76
C ASP A 43 6.22 8.75 5.75
N LYS A 44 6.14 7.46 6.15
CA LYS A 44 5.61 6.41 5.28
C LYS A 44 4.15 6.72 4.94
N VAL A 45 3.33 7.08 5.92
CA VAL A 45 1.91 7.42 5.68
C VAL A 45 1.80 8.64 4.78
N ASP A 46 2.52 9.71 5.07
CA ASP A 46 2.45 10.96 4.30
C ASP A 46 2.89 10.75 2.84
N SER A 47 3.87 9.86 2.60
CA SER A 47 4.31 9.53 1.23
C SER A 47 3.20 8.93 0.35
N TYR A 48 2.20 8.26 0.97
CA TYR A 48 1.07 7.69 0.25
C TYR A 48 0.06 8.75 -0.22
N PHE A 49 0.00 9.90 0.48
CA PHE A 49 -0.89 11.01 0.13
C PHE A 49 -0.21 12.10 -0.70
N ALA A 50 1.13 12.08 -0.77
CA ALA A 50 1.91 13.02 -1.56
C ALA A 50 1.44 13.07 -3.02
N SER A 51 1.46 14.27 -3.60
CA SER A 51 1.08 14.53 -5.00
C SER A 51 1.78 13.57 -5.97
N LEU A 52 1.06 13.14 -7.01
CA LEU A 52 1.64 12.34 -8.10
C LEU A 52 2.30 13.22 -9.18
N GLY A 53 2.30 14.54 -9.00
CA GLY A 53 2.85 15.48 -9.97
C GLY A 53 2.02 15.49 -11.25
N GLU A 54 2.69 15.30 -12.39
CA GLU A 54 2.04 15.24 -13.71
C GLU A 54 1.13 14.01 -13.89
N ASN A 55 1.27 12.99 -13.03
CA ASN A 55 0.43 11.79 -13.06
C ASN A 55 -0.81 11.91 -12.14
N GLU A 56 -1.15 13.13 -11.72
CA GLU A 56 -2.35 13.34 -10.90
C GLU A 56 -3.62 13.05 -11.71
N LEU A 57 -4.66 12.56 -11.03
CA LEU A 57 -5.95 12.38 -11.68
C LEU A 57 -6.62 13.72 -11.91
N GLU A 58 -6.85 14.06 -13.17
CA GLU A 58 -7.62 15.23 -13.63
C GLU A 58 -8.97 14.81 -14.22
N PHE A 59 -9.95 15.71 -14.24
CA PHE A 59 -11.31 15.47 -14.73
C PHE A 59 -11.61 16.25 -15.99
#